data_AF-A0A957PW72-F1
#
_entry.id   AF-A0A957PW72-F1
#
_cell.length_a   1.000
_cell.length_b   1.000
_cell.length_c   1.000
_cell.angle_alpha   90.00
_cell.angle_beta   90.00
_cell.angle_gamma   90.00
#
_symmetry.space_group_name_H-M   'P 1'
#
loop_
_entity.id
_entity.type
_entity.pdbx_description
1 polymer ?
#
loop_
_entity_poly.entity_id
_entity_poly.type
_entity_poly.pdbx_seq_one_letter_code
_entity_poly.pdbx_strand_id
1 'polypeptide(L)'
;MDGFRRRRRVQRDRATATEGRDGVAQRLAHTQSQHQRRLADAFAAEDHIGAGLFWPSVQIQAQIQLHADVYVYSDGLTDEQIEQALFLPCHNIEATVAELQAKYGPNARICVLPEGPLTIAYLT
;
A
#
# COMPACT_ATOMS: atom_id res chain seq x y z
N MET A 1 -11.52 -41.58 -7.03
CA MET A 1 -12.85 -41.63 -6.40
C MET A 1 -12.72 -40.91 -5.08
N ASP A 2 -13.41 -39.75 -4.99
CA ASP A 2 -13.69 -38.90 -3.82
C ASP A 2 -12.52 -38.41 -2.95
N GLY A 3 -12.37 -37.14 -2.61
CA GLY A 3 -13.29 -36.00 -2.60
C GLY A 3 -13.18 -35.31 -1.24
N PHE A 4 -12.78 -34.03 -1.17
CA PHE A 4 -13.08 -33.21 0.01
C PHE A 4 -12.98 -31.70 -0.28
N ARG A 5 -14.15 -31.10 -0.55
CA ARG A 5 -14.39 -29.66 -0.39
C ARG A 5 -14.58 -29.33 1.11
N ARG A 6 -14.36 -28.05 1.45
CA ARG A 6 -14.79 -27.28 2.66
C ARG A 6 -13.75 -27.23 3.79
N ARG A 7 -13.48 -26.11 4.49
CA ARG A 7 -14.22 -24.86 4.74
C ARG A 7 -13.22 -23.78 5.21
N ARG A 8 -13.34 -22.54 4.72
CA ARG A 8 -12.69 -21.36 5.33
C ARG A 8 -13.23 -21.15 6.75
N ARG A 9 -12.34 -20.94 7.72
CA ARG A 9 -12.66 -20.32 9.01
C ARG A 9 -11.55 -19.31 9.30
N VAL A 10 -11.74 -18.08 8.79
CA VAL A 10 -10.97 -16.93 9.28
C VAL A 10 -11.58 -16.56 10.62
N GLN A 11 -10.92 -16.98 11.69
CA GLN A 11 -11.26 -16.58 13.03
C GLN A 11 -10.91 -15.09 13.17
N ARG A 12 -11.93 -14.23 13.14
CA ARG A 12 -11.82 -12.82 13.49
C ARG A 12 -11.69 -12.74 15.00
N ASP A 13 -10.46 -12.69 15.49
CA ASP A 13 -10.23 -12.29 16.88
C ASP A 13 -10.55 -10.81 17.03
N ARG A 14 -11.50 -10.55 17.93
CA ARG A 14 -11.94 -9.22 18.34
C ARG A 14 -10.76 -8.49 18.99
N ALA A 15 -10.17 -7.54 18.28
CA ALA A 15 -9.34 -6.53 18.91
C ALA A 15 -10.24 -5.62 19.76
N THR A 16 -10.03 -5.68 21.07
CA THR A 16 -10.55 -4.74 22.07
C THR A 16 -10.16 -3.32 21.68
N ALA A 17 -11.18 -2.49 21.43
CA ALA A 17 -11.04 -1.06 21.21
C ALA A 17 -10.61 -0.37 22.51
N THR A 18 -9.35 0.02 22.60
CA THR A 18 -8.94 1.13 23.48
C THR A 18 -9.16 2.42 22.72
N GLU A 19 -10.18 3.15 23.13
CA GLU A 19 -10.61 4.45 22.61
C GLU A 19 -9.58 5.52 23.01
N GLY A 20 -8.55 5.69 22.19
CA GLY A 20 -7.48 6.68 22.34
C GLY A 20 -7.49 7.66 21.17
N ARG A 21 -7.56 8.94 21.48
CA ARG A 21 -7.75 10.08 20.56
C ARG A 21 -6.66 10.22 19.51
N ASP A 22 -6.82 9.66 18.32
CA ASP A 22 -5.98 10.03 17.18
C ASP A 22 -6.80 10.09 15.88
N GLY A 23 -7.38 11.26 15.60
CA GLY A 23 -8.08 11.53 14.34
C GLY A 23 -7.20 11.34 13.11
N VAL A 24 -5.87 11.33 13.25
CA VAL A 24 -4.91 11.00 12.19
C VAL A 24 -4.92 9.50 11.88
N ALA A 25 -4.93 8.62 12.90
CA ALA A 25 -5.00 7.17 12.71
C ALA A 25 -6.32 6.74 12.06
N GLN A 26 -7.44 7.36 12.45
CA GLN A 26 -8.75 7.12 11.81
C GLN A 26 -8.81 7.66 10.38
N ARG A 27 -8.21 8.84 10.11
CA ARG A 27 -8.11 9.38 8.75
C ARG A 27 -7.28 8.49 7.85
N LEU A 28 -6.10 8.02 8.29
CA LEU A 28 -5.24 7.16 7.48
C LEU A 28 -5.82 5.75 7.30
N ALA A 29 -6.47 5.16 8.30
CA ALA A 29 -7.19 3.89 8.13
C ALA A 29 -8.39 4.01 7.19
N HIS A 30 -9.08 5.16 7.22
CA HIS A 30 -10.12 5.50 6.25
C HIS A 30 -9.52 5.68 4.86
N THR A 31 -8.42 6.42 4.73
CA THR A 31 -7.68 6.61 3.48
C THR A 31 -7.22 5.27 2.91
N GLN A 32 -6.65 4.38 3.71
CA GLN A 32 -6.23 3.04 3.31
C GLN A 32 -7.41 2.21 2.79
N SER A 33 -8.55 2.27 3.48
CA SER A 33 -9.77 1.56 3.06
C SER A 33 -10.37 2.14 1.76
N GLN A 34 -10.30 3.45 1.55
CA GLN A 34 -10.74 4.11 0.33
C GLN A 34 -9.75 3.87 -0.82
N HIS A 35 -8.45 3.85 -0.53
CA HIS A 35 -7.38 3.58 -1.48
C HIS A 35 -7.46 2.17 -2.06
N GLN A 36 -7.59 1.17 -1.17
CA GLN A 36 -7.78 -0.23 -1.59
C GLN A 36 -9.06 -0.44 -2.39
N ARG A 37 -10.12 0.33 -2.12
CA ARG A 37 -11.36 0.30 -2.93
C ARG A 37 -11.13 0.89 -4.33
N ARG A 38 -10.50 2.06 -4.43
CA ARG A 38 -10.18 2.70 -5.72
C ARG A 38 -9.28 1.79 -6.58
N LEU A 39 -8.34 1.08 -5.96
CA LEU A 39 -7.51 0.09 -6.65
C LEU A 39 -8.32 -1.12 -7.13
N ALA A 40 -9.20 -1.65 -6.29
CA ALA A 40 -10.07 -2.76 -6.68
C ALA A 40 -10.98 -2.39 -7.88
N ASP A 41 -11.49 -1.16 -7.91
CA ASP A 41 -12.29 -0.64 -9.02
C ASP A 41 -11.44 -0.45 -10.29
N ALA A 42 -10.20 0.05 -10.16
CA ALA A 42 -9.27 0.21 -11.29
C ALA A 42 -8.89 -1.14 -11.92
N PHE A 43 -8.58 -2.16 -11.10
CA PHE A 43 -8.32 -3.52 -11.60
C PHE A 43 -9.51 -4.13 -12.35
N ALA A 44 -10.73 -3.90 -11.86
CA ALA A 44 -11.93 -4.39 -12.53
C ALA A 44 -12.18 -3.70 -13.89
N ALA A 45 -11.64 -2.50 -14.09
CA ALA A 45 -11.77 -1.75 -15.34
C ALA A 45 -10.70 -2.12 -16.39
N GLU A 46 -9.54 -2.65 -15.97
CA GLU A 46 -8.37 -2.89 -16.83
C GLU A 46 -8.33 -4.26 -17.53
N ASP A 47 -9.27 -5.18 -17.26
CA ASP A 47 -9.30 -6.55 -17.79
C ASP A 47 -9.49 -6.67 -19.33
N HIS A 48 -9.38 -5.55 -20.07
CA HIS A 48 -9.76 -5.46 -21.49
C HIS A 48 -8.75 -4.83 -22.45
N ILE A 49 -7.54 -4.40 -22.03
CA ILE A 49 -6.63 -3.67 -22.94
C ILE A 49 -5.24 -4.29 -22.98
N GLY A 50 -4.98 -5.03 -24.06
CA GLY A 50 -3.62 -5.34 -24.51
C GLY A 50 -2.92 -4.09 -25.03
N ALA A 51 -1.88 -3.63 -24.35
CA ALA A 51 -0.96 -2.60 -24.85
C ALA A 51 0.47 -2.87 -24.34
N GLY A 52 1.42 -2.91 -25.29
CA GLY A 52 2.81 -3.29 -25.06
C GLY A 52 3.57 -2.40 -24.06
N LEU A 53 4.52 -3.01 -23.36
CA LEU A 53 5.51 -2.45 -22.42
C LEU A 53 5.00 -1.71 -21.17
N PHE A 54 3.85 -1.05 -21.20
CA PHE A 54 3.27 -0.31 -20.08
C PHE A 54 2.45 -1.20 -19.13
N TRP A 55 1.78 -2.22 -19.68
CA TRP A 55 0.94 -3.16 -18.94
C TRP A 55 1.65 -3.85 -17.74
N PRO A 56 2.89 -4.36 -17.87
CA PRO A 56 3.58 -4.96 -16.73
C PRO A 56 3.79 -3.98 -15.57
N SER A 57 4.10 -2.71 -15.87
CA SER A 57 4.44 -1.71 -14.85
C SER A 57 3.22 -1.30 -14.04
N VAL A 58 2.06 -1.09 -14.68
CA VAL A 58 0.81 -0.76 -13.99
C VAL A 58 0.30 -1.93 -13.16
N GLN A 59 0.36 -3.15 -13.71
CA GLN A 59 -0.05 -4.33 -12.97
C GLN A 59 0.82 -4.54 -11.72
N ILE A 60 2.14 -4.40 -11.83
CA ILE A 60 3.07 -4.50 -10.69
C ILE A 60 2.79 -3.40 -9.66
N GLN A 61 2.65 -2.15 -10.10
CA GLN A 61 2.32 -1.03 -9.20
C GLN A 61 1.05 -1.32 -8.41
N ALA A 62 -0.02 -1.72 -9.09
CA ALA A 62 -1.30 -1.96 -8.45
C ALA A 62 -1.23 -3.16 -7.47
N GLN A 63 -0.45 -4.21 -7.77
CA GLN A 63 -0.18 -5.31 -6.83
C GLN A 63 0.55 -4.81 -5.57
N ILE A 64 1.55 -3.95 -5.71
CA ILE A 64 2.26 -3.36 -4.55
C ILE A 64 1.29 -2.56 -3.68
N GLN A 65 0.46 -1.72 -4.30
CA GLN A 65 -0.45 -0.84 -3.57
C GLN A 65 -1.64 -1.56 -2.90
N LEU A 66 -1.97 -2.80 -3.32
CA LEU A 66 -2.91 -3.64 -2.57
C LEU A 66 -2.35 -4.07 -1.20
N HIS A 67 -1.03 -4.19 -1.10
CA HIS A 67 -0.34 -4.73 0.07
C HIS A 67 0.37 -3.66 0.91
N ALA A 68 0.63 -2.47 0.37
CA ALA A 68 1.37 -1.42 1.06
C ALA A 68 0.87 -0.01 0.70
N ASP A 69 0.94 0.89 1.68
CA ASP A 69 0.85 2.33 1.43
C ASP A 69 2.16 2.78 0.77
N VAL A 70 2.10 3.36 -0.43
CA VAL A 70 3.29 3.77 -1.18
C VAL A 70 3.40 5.29 -1.20
N TYR A 71 4.38 5.80 -0.49
CA TYR A 71 4.71 7.23 -0.45
C TYR A 71 5.76 7.56 -1.50
N VAL A 72 5.58 8.68 -2.20
CA VAL A 72 6.49 9.15 -3.26
C VAL A 72 6.99 10.54 -2.90
N TYR A 73 8.32 10.67 -2.78
CA TYR A 73 9.00 11.95 -2.75
C TYR A 73 9.40 12.34 -4.17
N SER A 74 9.03 13.56 -4.59
CA SER A 74 9.42 14.10 -5.89
C SER A 74 9.42 15.64 -5.85
N ASP A 75 10.49 16.25 -6.35
CA ASP A 75 10.55 17.71 -6.57
C ASP A 75 9.95 18.12 -7.93
N GLY A 76 9.65 17.14 -8.80
CA GLY A 76 9.21 17.37 -10.18
C GLY A 76 7.74 17.05 -10.45
N LEU A 77 7.04 16.47 -9.49
CA LEU A 77 5.62 16.13 -9.60
C LEU A 77 4.82 16.88 -8.55
N THR A 78 3.64 17.35 -8.95
CA THR A 78 2.67 17.93 -8.02
C THR A 78 1.94 16.83 -7.25
N ASP A 79 1.42 17.16 -6.06
CA ASP A 79 0.66 16.22 -5.25
C ASP A 79 -0.55 15.66 -6.01
N GLU A 80 -1.22 16.50 -6.79
CA GLU A 80 -2.35 16.07 -7.61
C GLU A 80 -1.94 14.99 -8.63
N GLN A 81 -0.78 15.14 -9.28
CA GLN A 81 -0.27 14.12 -10.19
C GLN A 81 0.10 12.82 -9.48
N ILE A 82 0.68 12.91 -8.28
CA ILE A 82 1.04 11.75 -7.44
C ILE A 82 -0.23 11.01 -6.99
N GLU A 83 -1.24 11.74 -6.54
CA GLU A 83 -2.53 11.19 -6.11
C GLU A 83 -3.34 10.59 -7.27
N GLN A 84 -3.31 11.23 -8.45
CA GLN A 84 -3.91 10.68 -9.68
C GLN A 84 -3.25 9.36 -10.09
N ALA A 85 -1.95 9.21 -9.82
CA ALA A 85 -1.21 7.96 -9.98
C ALA A 85 -1.38 6.98 -8.79
N LEU A 86 -2.31 7.25 -7.87
CA LEU A 86 -2.65 6.41 -6.72
C LEU A 86 -1.47 6.23 -5.75
N PHE A 87 -0.58 7.21 -5.65
CA PHE A 87 0.46 7.26 -4.62
C PHE A 87 0.10 8.28 -3.53
N LEU A 88 0.82 8.23 -2.41
CA LEU A 88 0.74 9.23 -1.34
C LEU A 88 1.91 10.21 -1.49
N PRO A 89 1.68 11.53 -1.56
CA PRO A 89 2.77 12.50 -1.63
C PRO A 89 3.57 12.51 -0.33
N CYS A 90 4.89 12.66 -0.45
CA CYS A 90 5.82 12.81 0.66
C CYS A 90 6.76 13.98 0.37
N HIS A 91 6.71 15.03 1.17
CA HIS A 91 7.55 16.23 1.00
C HIS A 91 8.82 16.21 1.87
N ASN A 92 8.88 15.31 2.85
CA ASN A 92 10.03 15.19 3.73
C ASN A 92 10.10 13.75 4.25
N ILE A 93 11.13 13.02 3.83
CA ILE A 93 11.26 11.59 4.10
C ILE A 93 11.41 11.36 5.60
N GLU A 94 12.18 12.21 6.31
CA GLU A 94 12.43 12.08 7.74
C GLU A 94 11.14 12.24 8.56
N ALA A 95 10.31 13.23 8.22
CA ALA A 95 9.02 13.47 8.85
C ALA A 95 8.06 12.31 8.58
N THR A 96 7.95 11.86 7.32
CA THR A 96 7.11 10.71 6.97
C THR A 96 7.55 9.44 7.69
N VAL A 97 8.85 9.17 7.78
CA VAL A 97 9.37 8.01 8.53
C VAL A 97 9.05 8.13 10.02
N ALA A 98 9.17 9.31 10.62
CA ALA A 98 8.82 9.53 12.02
C ALA A 98 7.33 9.30 12.29
N GLU A 99 6.46 9.78 11.40
CA GLU A 99 5.00 9.55 11.47
C GLU A 99 4.66 8.06 11.33
N LEU A 100 5.30 7.35 10.39
CA LEU A 100 5.10 5.92 10.21
C LEU A 100 5.63 5.12 11.41
N GLN A 101 6.75 5.52 12.00
CA GLN A 101 7.27 4.87 13.22
C GLN A 101 6.30 5.06 14.39
N ALA A 102 5.69 6.23 14.54
CA ALA A 102 4.64 6.45 15.53
C ALA A 102 3.39 5.58 15.25
N LYS A 103 3.02 5.41 13.97
CA LYS A 103 1.88 4.56 13.54
C LYS A 103 2.11 3.06 13.81
N TYR A 104 3.28 2.53 13.45
CA TYR A 104 3.59 1.09 13.55
C TYR A 104 4.21 0.70 14.90
N GLY A 105 4.56 1.69 15.72
CA GLY A 105 5.10 1.52 17.07
C GLY A 105 6.63 1.47 17.14
N PRO A 106 7.19 1.53 18.35
CA PRO A 106 8.62 1.69 18.58
C PRO A 106 9.48 0.51 18.10
N ASN A 107 8.86 -0.66 17.89
CA ASN A 107 9.54 -1.87 17.39
C ASN A 107 9.48 -2.01 15.86
N ALA A 108 8.95 -1.00 15.14
CA ALA A 108 8.93 -1.00 13.69
C ALA A 108 10.37 -1.11 13.14
N ARG A 109 10.55 -2.03 12.18
CA ARG A 109 11.85 -2.22 11.50
C ARG A 109 11.81 -1.53 10.16
N ILE A 110 12.87 -0.79 9.86
CA ILE A 110 13.04 -0.09 8.59
C ILE A 110 14.06 -0.87 7.75
N CYS A 111 13.68 -1.18 6.52
CA CYS A 111 14.58 -1.70 5.50
C CYS A 111 14.88 -0.57 4.51
N VAL A 112 16.16 -0.37 4.18
CA VAL A 112 16.60 0.63 3.21
C VAL A 112 17.22 -0.10 2.03
N LEU A 113 16.68 0.15 0.84
CA LEU A 113 17.21 -0.35 -0.42
C LEU A 113 17.77 0.82 -1.24
N PRO A 114 19.08 1.11 -1.18
CA PRO A 114 19.67 2.15 -2.02
C PRO A 114 19.61 1.74 -3.50
N GLU A 115 19.56 2.72 -4.40
CA GLU A 115 19.58 2.52 -5.85
C GLU A 115 18.55 1.49 -6.34
N GLY A 116 17.28 1.65 -5.95
CA GLY A 116 16.22 0.64 -6.11
C GLY A 116 16.24 -0.17 -7.42
N PRO A 117 16.25 0.46 -8.61
CA PRO A 117 16.28 -0.27 -9.90
C PRO A 117 17.52 -1.14 -10.13
N LEU A 118 18.62 -0.88 -9.44
CA LEU A 118 19.89 -1.57 -9.57
C LEU A 118 20.10 -2.64 -8.49
N THR A 119 19.17 -2.79 -7.53
CA THR A 119 19.32 -3.67 -6.39
C THR A 119 18.34 -4.86 -6.43
N ILE A 120 18.88 -6.08 -6.41
CA ILE A 120 18.08 -7.31 -6.31
C ILE A 120 17.90 -7.67 -4.84
N ALA A 121 16.68 -7.49 -4.32
CA ALA A 121 16.33 -7.94 -2.98
C ALA A 121 16.22 -9.47 -2.95
N TYR A 122 16.82 -10.11 -1.94
CA TYR A 122 16.68 -11.54 -1.69
C TYR A 122 16.19 -11.78 -0.25
N LEU A 123 15.46 -12.88 -0.06
CA LEU A 123 14.99 -13.33 1.24
C LEU A 123 15.82 -14.54 1.68
N THR A 124 16.09 -14.64 2.97
CA THR A 124 16.74 -15.78 3.62
C THR A 124 15.76 -16.56 4.45
#